data_AF-A0AA91BQ98-F1
#
_entry.id   AF-A0AA91BQ98-F1
#
_cell.length_a   1.000
_cell.length_b   1.000
_cell.length_c   1.000
_cell.angle_alpha   90.00
_cell.angle_beta   90.00
_cell.angle_gamma   90.00
#
_symmetry.space_group_name_H-M   'P 1'
#
loop_
_entity.id
_entity.type
_entity.pdbx_description
1 polymer ?
#
loop_
_entity_poly.entity_id
_entity_poly.type
_entity_poly.pdbx_seq_one_letter_code
_entity_poly.pdbx_strand_id
1 'polypeptide(L)'
;MKNLIFSAVFGLIASTASAETIFLYEDTDDLPPPYFQSWRATPEDKAFDEQTDREVFIRGEGKLGEFFGVLYVDCEQPEYSRWLVSDGFLDPEDVPVQAIRNLRAAICDSGEDA
;
A
#
# COMPACT_ATOMS: atom_id res chain seq x y z
N MET A 1 39.86 -48.39 -1.80
CA MET A 1 38.71 -47.97 -2.63
C MET A 1 38.15 -46.67 -2.06
N LYS A 2 37.87 -45.73 -2.94
CA LYS A 2 37.75 -44.29 -2.71
C LYS A 2 36.29 -43.91 -2.90
N ASN A 3 35.59 -43.54 -1.83
CA ASN A 3 34.22 -43.05 -1.94
C ASN A 3 34.17 -41.63 -1.34
N LEU A 4 34.28 -40.65 -2.24
CA LEU A 4 34.01 -39.24 -1.98
C LEU A 4 32.49 -39.06 -1.97
N ILE A 5 31.93 -38.61 -0.85
CA ILE A 5 30.54 -38.15 -0.80
C ILE A 5 30.58 -36.63 -1.02
N PHE A 6 30.24 -36.20 -2.23
CA PHE A 6 29.96 -34.81 -2.56
C PHE A 6 28.53 -34.50 -2.06
N SER A 7 28.41 -33.81 -0.93
CA SER A 7 27.14 -33.21 -0.52
C SER A 7 26.95 -31.90 -1.28
N ALA A 8 26.11 -31.93 -2.32
CA ALA A 8 25.64 -30.73 -2.99
C ALA A 8 24.66 -30.00 -2.04
N VAL A 9 25.08 -28.85 -1.51
CA VAL A 9 24.19 -27.93 -0.79
C VAL A 9 23.36 -27.21 -1.85
N PHE A 10 22.11 -27.64 -2.01
CA PHE A 10 21.10 -26.87 -2.75
C PHE A 10 20.75 -25.63 -1.92
N GLY A 11 21.24 -24.47 -2.35
CA GLY A 11 20.80 -23.18 -1.82
C GLY A 11 19.37 -22.92 -2.27
N LEU A 12 18.41 -22.97 -1.34
CA LEU A 12 17.05 -22.48 -1.56
C LEU A 12 17.12 -20.96 -1.68
N ILE A 13 17.02 -20.44 -2.91
CA ILE A 13 16.76 -19.03 -3.15
C ILE A 13 15.27 -18.82 -2.82
N ALA A 14 14.99 -18.38 -1.60
CA ALA A 14 13.66 -17.89 -1.25
C ALA A 14 13.51 -16.48 -1.86
N SER A 15 12.76 -16.38 -2.94
CA SER A 15 12.29 -15.08 -3.44
C SER A 15 11.26 -14.55 -2.45
N THR A 16 11.63 -13.56 -1.64
CA THR A 16 10.67 -12.76 -0.88
C THR A 16 9.85 -11.93 -1.87
N ALA A 17 8.61 -12.32 -2.12
CA ALA A 17 7.64 -11.42 -2.75
C ALA A 17 7.38 -10.27 -1.77
N SER A 18 7.70 -9.05 -2.17
CA SER A 18 7.26 -7.85 -1.45
C SER A 18 5.92 -7.44 -2.04
N ALA A 19 4.92 -7.19 -1.19
CA ALA A 19 3.65 -6.60 -1.62
C ALA A 19 3.91 -5.36 -2.49
N GLU A 20 3.23 -5.26 -3.63
CA GLU A 20 3.39 -4.14 -4.56
C GLU A 20 2.92 -2.84 -3.88
N THR A 21 3.76 -1.81 -3.94
CA THR A 21 3.41 -0.49 -3.39
C THR A 21 2.90 0.42 -4.50
N ILE A 22 1.67 0.88 -4.36
CA ILE A 22 0.96 1.74 -5.29
C ILE A 22 1.26 3.20 -4.95
N PHE A 23 1.71 3.98 -5.92
CA PHE A 23 1.80 5.43 -5.78
C PHE A 23 0.40 6.04 -5.90
N LEU A 24 -0.02 6.79 -4.87
CA LEU A 24 -1.35 7.39 -4.84
C LEU A 24 -1.30 8.84 -5.30
N TYR A 25 -0.45 9.66 -4.69
CA TYR A 25 -0.46 11.10 -4.93
C TYR A 25 0.83 11.76 -4.45
N GLU A 26 1.24 12.83 -5.11
CA GLU A 26 2.26 13.77 -4.62
C GLU A 26 1.55 15.11 -4.44
N ASP A 27 1.46 15.52 -3.19
CA ASP A 27 0.84 16.77 -2.77
C ASP A 27 1.92 17.85 -2.66
N THR A 28 1.77 18.88 -3.49
CA THR A 28 2.59 20.09 -3.44
C THR A 28 1.76 21.31 -3.05
N ASP A 29 0.48 21.12 -2.74
CA ASP A 29 -0.41 22.20 -2.38
C ASP A 29 0.07 22.79 -1.04
N ASP A 30 0.07 24.11 -0.95
CA ASP A 30 0.57 24.88 0.19
C ASP A 30 2.05 24.62 0.60
N LEU A 31 2.82 23.94 -0.25
CA LEU A 31 4.25 23.69 -0.06
C LEU A 31 5.09 24.45 -1.08
N PRO A 32 6.01 25.34 -0.67
CA PRO A 32 6.90 25.99 -1.62
C PRO A 32 7.88 24.95 -2.21
N PRO A 33 8.28 25.07 -3.49
CA PRO A 33 9.32 24.22 -4.05
C PRO A 33 10.61 24.24 -3.20
N PRO A 34 11.32 23.11 -3.01
CA PRO A 34 11.12 21.80 -3.64
C PRO A 34 10.32 20.82 -2.75
N TYR A 35 9.54 21.31 -1.79
CA TYR A 35 8.88 20.47 -0.81
C TYR A 35 7.61 19.83 -1.36
N PHE A 36 7.34 18.60 -0.93
CA PHE A 36 6.16 17.83 -1.26
C PHE A 36 5.78 16.91 -0.09
N GLN A 37 4.58 16.36 -0.16
CA GLN A 37 4.09 15.25 0.67
C GLN A 37 3.63 14.12 -0.26
N SER A 38 4.29 12.97 -0.18
CA SER A 38 3.98 11.80 -1.02
C SER A 38 3.10 10.80 -0.29
N TRP A 39 2.18 10.18 -1.02
CA TRP A 39 1.21 9.22 -0.50
C TRP A 39 1.28 7.92 -1.28
N ARG A 40 1.39 6.80 -0.55
CA ARG A 40 1.55 5.46 -1.12
C ARG A 40 0.67 4.46 -0.38
N ALA A 41 0.26 3.40 -1.07
CA ALA A 41 -0.50 2.30 -0.51
C ALA A 41 0.20 0.97 -0.72
N THR A 42 0.08 0.08 0.26
CA THR A 42 0.51 -1.31 0.17
C THR A 42 -0.68 -2.18 0.60
N PRO A 43 -1.35 -2.85 -0.33
CA PRO A 43 -2.41 -3.81 0.01
C PRO A 43 -1.85 -4.97 0.84
N GLU A 44 -2.65 -5.55 1.74
CA GLU A 44 -2.24 -6.80 2.41
C GLU A 44 -2.09 -7.94 1.39
N ASP A 45 -1.04 -8.78 1.55
CA ASP A 45 -0.71 -9.94 0.69
C ASP A 45 -1.76 -11.07 0.70
N LYS A 46 -2.91 -10.88 1.36
CA LYS A 46 -4.02 -11.84 1.24
C LYS A 46 -4.48 -11.76 -0.21
N ALA A 47 -4.12 -12.78 -1.00
CA ALA A 47 -4.57 -12.95 -2.38
C ALA A 47 -6.01 -12.44 -2.48
N PHE A 48 -6.19 -11.32 -3.18
CA PHE A 48 -7.43 -10.56 -3.22
C PHE A 48 -8.60 -11.53 -3.43
N ASP A 49 -9.24 -11.92 -2.34
CA ASP A 49 -10.42 -12.78 -2.43
C ASP A 49 -11.49 -11.84 -2.97
N GLU A 50 -12.06 -12.21 -4.11
CA GLU A 50 -12.76 -11.31 -5.04
C GLU A 50 -14.05 -10.69 -4.47
N GLN A 51 -14.31 -10.84 -3.18
CA GLN A 51 -15.50 -10.33 -2.51
C GLN A 51 -15.13 -9.44 -1.30
N THR A 52 -15.28 -8.15 -1.59
CA THR A 52 -15.80 -7.08 -0.72
C THR A 52 -14.92 -6.39 0.33
N ASP A 53 -13.81 -6.96 0.79
CA ASP A 53 -13.04 -6.35 1.90
C ASP A 53 -11.54 -6.18 1.57
N ARG A 54 -11.03 -4.94 1.60
CA ARG A 54 -9.60 -4.65 1.37
C ARG A 54 -9.03 -3.76 2.48
N GLU A 55 -8.19 -4.34 3.34
CA GLU A 55 -7.32 -3.58 4.24
C GLU A 55 -6.07 -3.12 3.47
N VAL A 56 -5.81 -1.82 3.52
CA VAL A 56 -4.70 -1.20 2.79
C VAL A 56 -3.88 -0.39 3.75
N PHE A 57 -2.57 -0.68 3.81
CA PHE A 57 -1.64 0.17 4.52
C PHE A 57 -1.34 1.42 3.68
N ILE A 58 -1.50 2.60 4.26
CA ILE A 58 -1.25 3.90 3.63
C ILE A 58 -0.11 4.59 4.37
N ARG A 59 0.86 5.08 3.60
CA ARG A 59 2.00 5.83 4.10
C ARG A 59 2.05 7.21 3.47
N GLY A 60 2.17 8.23 4.31
CA GLY A 60 2.49 9.60 3.91
C GLY A 60 3.91 9.94 4.32
N GLU A 61 4.72 10.48 3.41
CA GLU A 61 6.09 10.94 3.70
C GLU A 61 6.39 12.25 3.00
N GLY A 62 7.01 13.19 3.70
CA GLY A 62 7.45 14.43 3.10
C GLY A 62 7.63 15.56 4.09
N LYS A 63 7.41 16.78 3.62
CA LYS A 63 7.68 18.00 4.38
C LYS A 63 6.77 18.16 5.61
N LEU A 64 5.54 17.67 5.53
CA LEU A 64 4.54 17.86 6.58
C LEU A 64 4.68 16.85 7.72
N GLY A 65 5.45 15.77 7.51
CA GLY A 65 5.68 14.72 8.49
C GLY A 65 5.34 13.34 7.94
N GLU A 66 5.45 12.33 8.80
CA GLU A 66 5.07 10.96 8.45
C GLU A 66 3.62 10.70 8.82
N PHE A 67 2.94 9.91 8.00
CA PHE A 67 1.65 9.30 8.27
C PHE A 67 1.76 7.78 8.08
N PHE A 68 1.15 7.01 8.96
CA PHE A 68 0.98 5.57 8.82
C PHE A 68 -0.46 5.22 9.18
N GLY A 69 -1.17 4.52 8.30
CA GLY A 69 -2.54 4.11 8.61
C GLY A 69 -2.94 2.83 7.90
N VAL A 70 -3.92 2.13 8.45
CA VAL A 70 -4.60 1.02 7.77
C VAL A 70 -6.02 1.47 7.48
N LEU A 71 -6.36 1.54 6.20
CA LEU A 71 -7.68 1.88 5.72
C LEU A 71 -8.41 0.60 5.31
N TYR A 72 -9.59 0.38 5.90
CA TYR A 72 -10.56 -0.54 5.33
C TYR A 72 -11.27 0.17 4.18
N VAL A 73 -11.18 -0.39 2.98
CA VAL A 73 -11.81 0.14 1.76
C VAL A 73 -12.99 -0.74 1.37
N ASP A 74 -14.19 -0.16 1.43
CA ASP A 74 -15.42 -0.75 0.89
C ASP A 74 -15.61 -0.26 -0.55
N CYS A 75 -15.43 -1.15 -1.52
CA CYS A 75 -15.51 -0.80 -2.93
C CYS A 75 -16.97 -0.57 -3.39
N GLU A 76 -17.96 -1.17 -2.74
CA GLU A 76 -19.38 -1.06 -3.11
C GLU A 76 -20.04 0.17 -2.49
N GLN A 77 -19.74 0.44 -1.22
CA GLN A 77 -20.32 1.51 -0.41
C GLN A 77 -19.20 2.38 0.18
N PRO A 78 -18.70 3.37 -0.59
CA PRO A 78 -17.55 4.19 -0.19
C PRO A 78 -17.65 4.81 1.21
N GLU A 79 -18.86 5.17 1.63
CA GLU A 79 -19.17 5.76 2.95
C GLU A 79 -18.88 4.82 4.14
N TYR A 80 -18.72 3.52 3.91
CA TYR A 80 -18.35 2.56 4.95
C TYR A 80 -16.84 2.27 5.01
N SER A 81 -16.06 2.89 4.11
CA SER A 81 -14.60 2.89 4.23
C SER A 81 -14.19 3.64 5.49
N ARG A 82 -13.25 3.08 6.26
CA ARG A 82 -12.86 3.64 7.56
C ARG A 82 -11.44 3.29 7.95
N TRP A 83 -10.78 4.21 8.64
CA TRP A 83 -9.48 3.97 9.23
C TRP A 83 -9.62 2.97 10.39
N LEU A 84 -8.82 1.90 10.33
CA LEU A 84 -8.74 0.89 11.38
C LEU A 84 -7.70 1.26 12.42
N VAL A 85 -6.58 1.80 11.96
CA VAL A 85 -5.43 2.22 12.75
C VAL A 85 -4.80 3.43 12.06
N SER A 86 -4.28 4.38 12.84
CA SER A 86 -3.42 5.46 12.37
C SER A 86 -2.36 5.80 13.41
N ASP A 87 -1.20 6.25 12.93
CA ASP A 87 -0.07 6.73 13.73
C ASP A 87 0.78 7.70 12.88
N GLY A 88 1.68 8.43 13.53
CA GLY A 88 2.57 9.39 12.88
C GLY A 88 2.39 10.81 13.38
N PHE A 89 2.92 11.76 12.61
CA PHE A 89 2.78 13.19 12.87
C PHE A 89 1.48 13.76 12.29
N LEU A 90 1.05 13.21 11.15
CA LEU A 90 -0.20 13.57 10.49
C LEU A 90 -1.33 12.63 10.94
N ASP A 91 -2.55 13.13 10.87
CA ASP A 91 -3.77 12.40 11.20
C ASP A 91 -4.52 11.93 9.93
N PRO A 92 -5.49 11.02 10.05
CA PRO A 92 -6.26 10.53 8.90
C PRO A 92 -6.96 11.62 8.08
N GLU A 93 -7.32 12.74 8.71
CA GLU A 93 -7.92 13.90 8.07
C GLU A 93 -6.94 14.67 7.17
N ASP A 94 -5.64 14.49 7.36
CA ASP A 94 -4.59 15.11 6.53
C ASP A 94 -4.32 14.33 5.24
N VAL A 95 -4.90 13.13 5.08
CA VAL A 95 -4.77 12.34 3.85
C VAL A 95 -5.59 12.99 2.74
N PRO A 96 -4.97 13.42 1.61
CA PRO A 96 -5.69 14.13 0.57
C PRO A 96 -6.79 13.26 -0.05
N VAL A 97 -7.95 13.88 -0.30
CA VAL A 97 -9.08 13.23 -0.99
C VAL A 97 -8.64 12.61 -2.33
N GLN A 98 -7.70 13.24 -3.02
CA GLN A 98 -7.17 12.71 -4.29
C GLN A 98 -6.39 11.40 -4.10
N ALA A 99 -5.65 11.23 -3.00
CA ALA A 99 -4.96 9.99 -2.69
C ALA A 99 -5.96 8.84 -2.46
N ILE A 100 -7.06 9.11 -1.73
CA ILE A 100 -8.14 8.13 -1.50
C ILE A 100 -8.86 7.75 -2.81
N ARG A 101 -9.12 8.73 -3.69
CA ARG A 101 -9.72 8.48 -5.01
C ARG A 101 -8.82 7.59 -5.87
N ASN A 102 -7.53 7.90 -5.93
CA ASN A 102 -6.56 7.13 -6.72
C ASN A 102 -6.37 5.72 -6.15
N LEU A 103 -6.40 5.56 -4.82
CA LEU A 103 -6.40 4.25 -4.18
C LEU A 103 -7.60 3.43 -4.67
N ARG A 104 -8.81 3.97 -4.54
CA ARG A 104 -10.03 3.28 -4.95
C ARG A 104 -10.01 2.90 -6.42
N ALA A 105 -9.56 3.78 -7.32
CA ALA A 105 -9.42 3.44 -8.73
C ALA A 105 -8.43 2.27 -8.94
N ALA A 106 -7.33 2.24 -8.18
CA ALA A 106 -6.34 1.18 -8.30
C ALA A 106 -6.82 -0.19 -7.79
N ILE A 107 -7.68 -0.22 -6.77
CA ILE A 107 -8.07 -1.49 -6.12
C ILE A 107 -9.54 -1.87 -6.33
N CYS A 108 -10.44 -0.96 -6.67
CA CYS A 108 -11.86 -1.27 -6.85
C CYS A 108 -12.24 -1.47 -8.33
N ASP A 109 -11.51 -0.86 -9.27
CA ASP A 109 -11.85 -0.91 -10.70
C ASP A 109 -11.25 -2.14 -11.42
N SER A 110 -10.67 -3.11 -10.71
CA SER A 110 -10.04 -4.30 -11.29
C SER A 110 -11.02 -5.40 -11.73
N GLY A 111 -12.25 -5.02 -12.12
CA GLY A 111 -13.37 -5.94 -12.31
C GLY A 111 -13.93 -6.09 -13.73
N GLU A 112 -13.61 -5.22 -14.70
CA GLU A 112 -14.15 -5.33 -16.07
C GLU A 112 -13.20 -4.73 -17.13
N ASP A 113 -12.96 -5.51 -18.19
CA ASP A 113 -12.41 -5.17 -19.52
C ASP A 113 -10.88 -5.21 -19.77
N ALA A 114 -10.38 -6.44 -19.92
CA ALA A 114 -9.36 -6.80 -20.91
C ALA A 114 -9.99 -7.68 -22.01
#